data_AF-A0A5D4ME83-F1
#
_entry.id   AF-A0A5D4ME83-F1
#
_cell.length_a   1.000
_cell.length_b   1.000
_cell.length_c   1.000
_cell.angle_alpha   90.00
_cell.angle_beta   90.00
_cell.angle_gamma   90.00
#
_symmetry.space_group_name_H-M   'P 1'
#
loop_
_entity.id
_entity.type
_entity.pdbx_description
1 polymer ?
#
loop_
_entity_poly.entity_id
_entity_poly.type
_entity_poly.pdbx_seq_one_letter_code
_entity_poly.pdbx_strand_id
1 'polypeptide(L)'
;MIFLFLLLLTGALIVGFIQKYILRIKEPEVEELWIELEEQDWYRELQSDPQIEEFLNYSKRDGLLEDPYYVRKIIDKEGHRDGFIKHVKEKA
;
A
#
# COMPACT_ATOMS: atom_id res chain seq x y z
N MET A 1 -11.70 -36.79 -9.79
CA MET A 1 -11.86 -35.79 -8.71
C MET A 1 -10.51 -35.45 -8.06
N ILE A 2 -9.86 -36.38 -7.35
CA ILE A 2 -8.56 -36.12 -6.68
C ILE A 2 -7.45 -35.68 -7.66
N PHE A 3 -7.40 -36.28 -8.85
CA PHE A 3 -6.40 -35.95 -9.87
C PHE A 3 -6.53 -34.51 -10.42
N LEU A 4 -7.78 -34.05 -10.57
CA LEU A 4 -8.09 -32.66 -10.96
C LEU A 4 -7.69 -31.68 -9.86
N PHE A 5 -7.94 -32.05 -8.60
CA PHE A 5 -7.57 -31.24 -7.45
C PHE A 5 -6.04 -31.10 -7.31
N LEU A 6 -5.30 -32.19 -7.52
CA LEU A 6 -3.83 -32.17 -7.53
C LEU A 6 -3.29 -31.27 -8.65
N LEU A 7 -3.86 -31.35 -9.86
CA LEU A 7 -3.47 -30.49 -10.99
C LEU A 7 -3.66 -29.01 -10.68
N LEU A 8 -4.79 -28.63 -10.07
CA LEU A 8 -5.08 -27.25 -9.67
C LEU A 8 -4.09 -26.75 -8.60
N LEU A 9 -3.74 -27.60 -7.62
CA LEU A 9 -2.75 -27.29 -6.58
C LEU A 9 -1.35 -27.08 -7.17
N THR A 10 -0.90 -27.96 -8.06
CA THR A 10 0.38 -27.78 -8.77
C THR A 10 0.38 -26.55 -9.66
N GLY A 11 -0.73 -26.27 -10.35
CA GLY A 11 -0.86 -25.06 -11.17
C GLY A 11 -0.72 -23.79 -10.36
N ALA A 12 -1.39 -23.70 -9.20
CA ALA A 12 -1.29 -22.55 -8.29
C ALA A 12 0.14 -22.37 -7.74
N LEU A 13 0.81 -23.47 -7.37
CA LEU A 13 2.21 -23.45 -6.93
C LEU A 13 3.16 -22.94 -8.02
N ILE A 14 2.97 -23.40 -9.26
CA ILE A 14 3.79 -22.99 -10.41
C ILE A 14 3.55 -21.51 -10.73
N VAL A 15 2.31 -21.03 -10.70
CA VAL A 15 2.00 -19.60 -10.93
C VAL A 15 2.66 -18.72 -9.86
N GLY A 16 2.57 -19.08 -8.58
CA GLY A 16 3.23 -18.34 -7.50
C GLY A 16 4.76 -18.35 -7.64
N PHE A 17 5.34 -19.48 -8.05
CA PHE A 17 6.78 -19.60 -8.30
C PHE A 17 7.23 -18.74 -9.49
N ILE A 18 6.49 -18.75 -10.60
CA ILE A 18 6.77 -17.93 -11.79
C ILE A 18 6.63 -16.43 -11.47
N GLN A 19 5.58 -16.03 -10.74
CA GLN A 19 5.39 -14.64 -10.31
C GLN A 19 6.56 -14.14 -9.45
N LYS A 20 7.02 -14.96 -8.52
CA LYS A 20 8.08 -14.56 -7.59
C LYS A 20 9.48 -14.62 -8.20
N TYR A 21 9.79 -15.65 -8.98
CA TYR A 21 11.16 -15.91 -9.47
C TYR A 21 11.42 -15.45 -10.91
N ILE A 22 10.42 -15.53 -11.80
CA ILE A 22 10.59 -15.19 -13.22
C ILE A 22 10.16 -13.75 -13.48
N LEU A 23 8.99 -13.35 -12.97
CA LEU A 23 8.47 -12.01 -13.20
C LEU A 23 9.14 -10.94 -12.33
N ARG A 24 9.88 -11.33 -11.27
CA ARG A 24 10.42 -10.39 -10.27
C ARG A 24 9.41 -9.29 -10.00
N ILE A 25 8.17 -9.66 -9.64
CA ILE A 25 7.20 -8.66 -9.17
C ILE A 25 7.85 -8.07 -7.93
N LYS A 26 8.55 -6.96 -8.15
CA LYS A 26 9.31 -6.25 -7.15
C LYS A 26 8.25 -5.70 -6.23
N GLU A 27 8.37 -5.99 -4.94
CA GLU A 27 7.57 -5.25 -3.97
C GLU A 27 7.86 -3.76 -4.25
N PRO A 28 6.81 -2.95 -4.52
CA PRO A 28 7.00 -1.57 -4.91
C PRO A 28 7.80 -0.87 -3.81
N GLU A 29 8.81 -0.13 -4.22
CA GLU A 29 9.57 0.69 -3.28
C GLU A 29 8.61 1.73 -2.67
N VAL A 30 8.83 2.11 -1.40
CA VAL A 30 7.89 2.99 -0.69
C VAL A 30 7.72 4.32 -1.42
N GLU A 31 8.76 4.78 -2.11
CA GLU A 31 8.77 5.96 -2.94
C GLU A 31 7.79 5.86 -4.12
N GLU A 32 7.67 4.70 -4.76
CA GLU A 32 6.69 4.46 -5.83
C GLU A 32 5.26 4.54 -5.27
N LEU A 33 5.07 4.02 -4.05
CA LEU A 33 3.79 4.08 -3.35
C LEU A 33 3.44 5.50 -2.91
N TRP A 34 4.41 6.34 -2.58
CA TRP A 34 4.15 7.74 -2.26
C TRP A 34 3.68 8.52 -3.47
N ILE A 35 4.23 8.25 -4.65
CA ILE A 35 3.76 8.87 -5.90
C ILE A 35 2.29 8.48 -6.14
N GLU A 36 1.96 7.20 -6.03
CA GLU A 36 0.58 6.72 -6.17
C GLU A 36 -0.36 7.30 -5.10
N LEU A 37 0.13 7.48 -3.88
CA LEU A 37 -0.60 8.11 -2.78
C LEU A 37 -0.88 9.60 -3.07
N GLU A 38 0.09 10.34 -3.60
CA GLU A 38 -0.03 11.75 -4.01
C GLU A 38 -0.96 11.96 -5.21
N GLU A 39 -1.24 10.91 -5.97
CA GLU A 39 -2.26 10.91 -7.02
C GLU A 39 -3.69 10.80 -6.48
N GLN A 40 -3.86 10.37 -5.23
CA GLN A 40 -5.18 10.21 -4.64
C GLN A 40 -5.80 11.55 -4.24
N ASP A 41 -7.03 11.81 -4.69
CA ASP A 41 -7.75 13.07 -4.38
C ASP A 41 -7.88 13.33 -2.88
N TRP A 42 -8.24 12.30 -2.10
CA TRP A 42 -8.38 12.41 -0.64
C TRP A 42 -7.06 12.76 0.06
N TYR A 43 -5.92 12.35 -0.49
CA TYR A 43 -4.60 12.64 0.07
C TYR A 43 -4.18 14.06 -0.28
N ARG A 44 -4.46 14.52 -1.50
CA ARG A 44 -4.29 15.93 -1.91
C ARG A 44 -5.13 16.88 -1.06
N GLU A 45 -6.37 16.49 -0.76
CA GLU A 45 -7.23 17.24 0.16
C GLU A 45 -6.62 17.35 1.56
N LEU A 46 -6.04 16.27 2.10
CA LEU A 46 -5.31 16.32 3.37
C LEU A 46 -4.10 17.25 3.32
N GLN A 47 -3.32 17.20 2.24
CA GLN A 47 -2.14 18.05 2.06
C GLN A 47 -2.47 19.54 1.88
N SER A 48 -3.73 19.90 1.62
CA SER A 48 -4.13 21.31 1.50
C SER A 48 -4.01 22.10 2.81
N ASP A 49 -3.95 21.40 3.95
CA ASP A 49 -3.69 21.99 5.25
C ASP A 49 -2.17 21.94 5.55
N PRO A 50 -1.50 23.10 5.74
CA PRO A 50 -0.05 23.16 5.97
C PRO A 50 0.44 22.38 7.20
N GLN A 51 -0.37 22.29 8.26
CA GLN A 51 0.02 21.54 9.47
C GLN A 51 -0.01 20.04 9.22
N ILE A 52 -1.02 19.59 8.47
CA ILE A 52 -1.14 18.20 8.03
C ILE A 52 -0.03 17.86 7.05
N GLU A 53 0.30 18.75 6.11
CA GLU A 53 1.39 18.54 5.15
C GLU A 53 2.73 18.30 5.87
N GLU A 54 3.05 19.08 6.90
CA GLU A 54 4.24 18.89 7.72
C GLU A 54 4.23 17.53 8.43
N PHE A 55 3.10 17.15 9.03
CA PHE A 55 2.92 15.85 9.68
C PHE A 55 3.10 14.69 8.68
N LEU A 56 2.52 14.78 7.48
CA LEU A 56 2.64 13.76 6.44
C LEU A 56 4.09 13.63 5.96
N ASN A 57 4.80 14.74 5.80
CA ASN A 57 6.21 14.74 5.41
C ASN A 57 7.11 14.12 6.50
N TYR A 58 6.82 14.36 7.78
CA TYR A 58 7.48 13.65 8.88
C TYR A 58 7.16 12.15 8.85
N SER A 59 5.87 11.80 8.69
CA SER A 59 5.40 10.42 8.67
C SER A 59 5.96 9.58 7.52
N LYS A 60 6.40 10.20 6.42
CA LYS A 60 7.14 9.55 5.32
C LYS A 60 8.56 9.15 5.71
N ARG A 61 9.18 9.87 6.65
CA ARG A 61 10.57 9.66 7.06
C ARG A 61 10.72 8.85 8.35
N ASP A 62 9.77 8.98 9.27
CA ASP A 62 9.82 8.39 10.61
C ASP A 62 8.38 8.20 11.13
N GLY A 63 7.63 7.28 10.51
CA GLY A 63 6.22 7.08 10.84
C GLY A 63 5.48 6.08 9.96
N LEU A 64 4.14 6.24 9.89
CA LEU A 64 3.26 5.26 9.25
C LEU A 64 3.47 5.14 7.74
N LEU A 65 4.01 6.17 7.09
CA LEU A 65 4.19 6.19 5.63
C LEU A 65 5.58 5.68 5.22
N GLU A 66 6.46 5.32 6.16
CA GLU A 66 7.72 4.62 5.87
C GLU A 66 7.47 3.14 5.51
N ASP A 67 6.39 2.54 6.00
CA ASP A 67 6.04 1.14 5.74
C ASP A 67 5.31 0.97 4.39
N PRO A 68 5.94 0.34 3.37
CA PRO A 68 5.31 0.13 2.08
C PRO A 68 4.00 -0.67 2.17
N TYR A 69 3.93 -1.63 3.09
CA TYR A 69 2.72 -2.45 3.27
C TYR A 69 1.56 -1.60 3.79
N TYR A 70 1.83 -0.70 4.74
CA TYR A 70 0.83 0.22 5.25
C TYR A 70 0.36 1.20 4.19
N VAL A 71 1.27 1.81 3.44
CA VAL A 71 0.94 2.76 2.36
C VAL A 71 0.06 2.09 1.30
N ARG A 72 0.45 0.90 0.83
CA ARG A 72 -0.37 0.13 -0.11
C ARG A 72 -1.77 -0.15 0.46
N LYS A 73 -1.85 -0.49 1.74
CA LYS A 73 -3.12 -0.82 2.41
C LYS A 73 -4.08 0.36 2.51
N ILE A 74 -3.60 1.58 2.76
CA ILE A 74 -4.47 2.78 2.83
C ILE A 74 -4.87 3.28 1.43
N ILE A 75 -4.08 2.99 0.40
CA ILE A 75 -4.46 3.23 -1.00
C ILE A 75 -5.61 2.29 -1.37
N ASP A 76 -5.44 0.98 -1.16
CA ASP A 76 -6.35 -0.04 -1.70
C ASP A 76 -7.66 -0.20 -0.90
N LYS A 77 -7.66 0.13 0.40
CA LYS A 77 -8.78 -0.19 1.31
C LYS A 77 -9.35 1.04 2.00
N GLU A 78 -10.56 1.40 1.64
CA GLU A 78 -11.30 2.57 2.17
C GLU A 78 -11.37 2.57 3.71
N GLY A 79 -11.70 1.46 4.36
CA GLY A 79 -11.76 1.43 5.83
C GLY A 79 -10.40 1.70 6.52
N HIS A 80 -9.28 1.36 5.88
CA HIS A 80 -7.95 1.70 6.41
C HIS A 80 -7.58 3.15 6.09
N ARG A 81 -7.98 3.65 4.93
CA ARG A 81 -7.90 5.05 4.53
C ARG A 81 -8.60 5.96 5.54
N ASP A 82 -9.85 5.65 5.89
CA ASP A 82 -10.62 6.45 6.85
C ASP A 82 -9.96 6.50 8.23
N GLY A 83 -9.44 5.36 8.68
CA GLY A 83 -8.67 5.28 9.92
C GLY A 83 -7.42 6.15 9.89
N PHE A 84 -6.70 6.17 8.77
CA PHE A 84 -5.55 7.03 8.57
C PHE A 84 -5.93 8.52 8.53
N ILE A 85 -6.94 8.89 7.75
CA ILE A 85 -7.46 10.26 7.66
C ILE A 85 -7.82 10.78 9.06
N LYS A 86 -8.54 9.97 9.85
CA LYS A 86 -8.91 10.32 11.21
C LYS A 86 -7.68 10.51 12.10
N HIS A 87 -6.73 9.58 12.05
CA HIS A 87 -5.49 9.66 12.82
C HIS A 87 -4.71 10.94 12.53
N VAL A 88 -4.54 11.27 11.24
CA VAL A 88 -3.84 12.47 10.80
C VAL A 88 -4.53 13.73 11.33
N LYS A 89 -5.85 13.83 11.20
CA LYS A 89 -6.64 14.99 11.67
C LYS A 89 -6.65 15.13 13.20
N GLU A 90 -6.42 14.06 13.95
CA GLU A 90 -6.36 14.10 15.43
C GLU A 90 -4.95 14.42 15.96
N LYS A 91 -3.90 14.20 15.16
CA LYS A 91 -2.50 14.31 15.59
C LYS A 91 -1.71 15.47 14.98
N ALA A 92 -2.15 15.99 13.84
CA ALA A 92 -1.65 17.25 13.27
C ALA A 92 -2.18 18.45 14.07
#